data_AF-A0A2E0PXK7-F1
#
_entry.id   AF-A0A2E0PXK7-F1
#
_cell.length_a   1.000
_cell.length_b   1.000
_cell.length_c   1.000
_cell.angle_alpha   90.00
_cell.angle_beta   90.00
_cell.angle_gamma   90.00
#
_symmetry.space_group_name_H-M   'P 1'
#
loop_
_entity.id
_entity.type
_entity.pdbx_description
1 polymer ?
#
loop_
_entity_poly.entity_id
_entity_poly.type
_entity_poly.pdbx_seq_one_letter_code
_entity_poly.pdbx_strand_id
1 'polypeptide(L)'
;AAMIPIILGMEAQGIPVAPLWWGLAMGVGLGGNGTHIGSTANVFIVTISERLARETGDKSLAITPGLWFRKGFPVMLITLCVSTVLFWAFFDFYAQPVN
;
A
#
# COMPACT_ATOMS: atom_id res chain seq x y z
N ALA A 1 4.49 10.99 -0.77
CA ALA A 1 5.26 12.24 -0.94
C ALA A 1 6.59 12.24 -0.17
N ALA A 2 6.63 11.84 1.10
CA ALA A 2 7.84 11.96 1.93
C ALA A 2 9.10 11.22 1.41
N MET A 3 8.95 10.05 0.78
CA MET A 3 10.11 9.25 0.33
C MET A 3 10.71 9.69 -1.00
N ILE A 4 9.93 10.36 -1.86
CA ILE A 4 10.38 10.87 -3.16
C ILE A 4 11.64 11.76 -3.02
N PRO A 5 11.65 12.81 -2.19
CA PRO A 5 12.83 13.67 -2.05
C PRO A 5 14.03 12.94 -1.43
N ILE A 6 13.80 11.91 -0.61
CA ILE A 6 14.88 11.09 -0.05
C ILE A 6 15.56 10.29 -1.15
N ILE A 7 14.78 9.62 -2.00
CA ILE A 7 15.33 8.84 -3.13
C ILE A 7 16.07 9.78 -4.09
N LEU A 8 15.52 10.93 -4.44
CA LEU A 8 16.19 11.93 -5.28
C LEU A 8 17.50 12.43 -4.64
N GLY A 9 17.54 12.62 -3.32
CA GLY A 9 18.76 13.01 -2.60
C GLY A 9 19.84 11.93 -2.57
N MET A 10 19.45 10.65 -2.62
CA MET A 10 20.36 9.51 -2.73
C MET A 10 20.91 9.39 -4.16
N GLU A 11 20.06 9.63 -5.17
CA GLU A 11 20.44 9.65 -6.57
C GLU A 11 21.50 10.74 -6.85
N ALA A 12 21.33 11.93 -6.26
CA ALA A 12 22.30 13.02 -6.35
C ALA A 12 23.68 12.67 -5.75
N GLN A 13 23.75 11.66 -4.88
CA GLN A 13 25.00 11.14 -4.30
C GLN A 13 25.60 9.98 -5.12
N GLY A 14 25.00 9.64 -6.27
CA GLY A 14 25.43 8.55 -7.13
C GLY A 14 24.99 7.15 -6.65
N ILE A 15 24.03 7.08 -5.72
CA ILE A 15 23.48 5.79 -5.28
C ILE A 15 22.52 5.27 -6.37
N PRO A 16 22.61 4.00 -6.78
CA PRO A 16 21.64 3.40 -7.69
C PRO A 16 20.25 3.33 -7.06
N VAL A 17 19.31 4.14 -7.55
CA VAL A 17 17.97 4.29 -6.96
C VAL A 17 16.85 3.52 -7.66
N ALA A 18 17.11 2.95 -8.84
CA ALA A 18 16.13 2.14 -9.57
C ALA A 18 15.40 1.09 -8.70
N PRO A 19 16.09 0.25 -7.90
CA PRO A 19 15.40 -0.71 -7.04
C PRO A 19 14.58 -0.03 -5.93
N LEU A 20 14.98 1.16 -5.48
CA LEU A 20 14.24 1.91 -4.46
C LEU A 20 12.91 2.45 -5.00
N TRP A 21 12.89 2.86 -6.27
CA TRP A 21 11.65 3.30 -6.94
C TRP A 21 10.63 2.17 -7.05
N TRP A 22 11.06 1.00 -7.50
CA TRP A 22 10.19 -0.19 -7.57
C TRP A 22 9.72 -0.65 -6.20
N GLY A 23 10.64 -0.70 -5.22
CA GLY A 23 10.31 -1.03 -3.83
C GLY A 23 9.29 -0.07 -3.22
N LEU A 24 9.45 1.24 -3.46
CA LEU A 24 8.51 2.24 -3.00
C LEU A 24 7.13 2.07 -3.65
N ALA A 25 7.08 1.85 -4.96
CA ALA A 25 5.83 1.67 -5.70
C ALA A 25 5.03 0.45 -5.18
N MET A 26 5.69 -0.70 -5.03
CA MET A 26 5.04 -1.91 -4.49
C MET A 26 4.66 -1.74 -3.02
N GLY A 27 5.56 -1.19 -2.20
CA GLY A 27 5.33 -1.01 -0.77
C GLY A 27 4.15 -0.09 -0.47
N VAL A 28 4.04 1.05 -1.18
CA VAL A 28 2.91 1.98 -1.01
C VAL A 28 1.62 1.38 -1.55
N GLY A 29 1.65 0.74 -2.73
CA GLY A 29 0.47 0.15 -3.35
C GLY A 29 -0.14 -0.99 -2.54
N LEU A 30 0.69 -1.90 -2.02
CA LEU A 30 0.25 -3.03 -1.22
C LEU A 30 0.01 -2.66 0.24
N GLY A 31 0.93 -1.88 0.83
CA GLY A 31 0.90 -1.45 2.23
C GLY A 31 -0.30 -0.58 2.59
N GLY A 32 -0.82 0.23 1.65
CA GLY A 32 -2.00 1.06 1.85
C GLY A 32 -3.27 0.28 2.23
N ASN A 33 -3.31 -1.04 2.00
CA ASN A 33 -4.46 -1.89 2.32
C ASN A 33 -4.52 -2.34 3.79
N GLY A 34 -3.45 -2.14 4.57
CA GLY A 34 -3.39 -2.57 5.97
C GLY A 34 -4.41 -1.86 6.86
N THR A 35 -4.87 -0.67 6.46
CA THR A 35 -5.88 0.09 7.18
C THR A 35 -6.92 0.70 6.24
N HIS A 36 -8.10 0.97 6.80
CA HIS A 36 -9.20 1.61 6.10
C HIS A 36 -8.94 3.07 5.69
N ILE A 37 -7.91 3.72 6.25
CA ILE A 37 -7.48 5.08 5.89
C ILE A 37 -6.24 5.13 5.00
N GLY A 38 -5.68 3.97 4.63
CA GLY A 38 -4.40 3.91 3.91
C GLY A 38 -4.48 4.35 2.44
N SER A 39 -5.68 4.50 1.88
CA SER A 39 -5.89 5.06 0.54
C SER A 39 -7.22 5.83 0.48
N THR A 40 -7.34 6.72 -0.51
CA THR A 40 -8.61 7.44 -0.77
C THR A 40 -9.74 6.49 -1.13
N ALA A 41 -9.45 5.42 -1.87
CA ALA A 41 -10.44 4.39 -2.21
C ALA A 41 -10.95 3.65 -0.97
N ASN A 42 -10.07 3.35 0.00
CA ASN A 42 -10.46 2.69 1.26
C ASN A 42 -11.40 3.58 2.06
N VAL A 43 -11.09 4.88 2.19
CA VAL A 43 -11.95 5.85 2.89
C VAL A 43 -13.29 6.00 2.17
N PHE A 44 -13.28 6.01 0.83
CA PHE A 44 -14.50 6.13 0.03
C PHE A 44 -15.46 4.95 0.25
N ILE A 45 -14.98 3.71 0.22
CA ILE A 45 -15.84 2.54 0.45
C ILE A 45 -16.36 2.48 1.89
N VAL A 46 -15.55 2.86 2.88
CA VAL A 46 -16.01 3.00 4.28
C VAL A 46 -17.15 4.00 4.37
N THR A 47 -16.98 5.19 3.75
CA THR A 47 -17.99 6.25 3.74
C THR A 47 -19.30 5.76 3.12
N ILE A 48 -19.24 5.02 2.00
CA ILE A 48 -20.43 4.42 1.38
C ILE A 48 -21.07 3.40 2.31
N SER A 49 -20.27 2.52 2.91
CA SER A 49 -20.79 1.48 3.83
C SER A 49 -21.51 2.07 5.03
N GLU A 50 -20.99 3.18 5.58
CA GLU A 50 -21.62 3.89 6.70
C GLU A 50 -22.92 4.57 6.30
N ARG A 51 -22.98 5.16 5.10
CA ARG A 51 -24.22 5.75 4.55
C ARG A 51 -25.30 4.68 4.38
N LEU A 52 -24.94 3.56 3.76
CA LEU A 52 -25.86 2.43 3.55
C LEU A 52 -26.39 1.87 4.87
N ALA A 53 -25.52 1.71 5.88
CA ALA A 53 -25.92 1.27 7.21
C ALA A 53 -26.92 2.22 7.89
N ARG A 54 -26.78 3.54 7.67
CA ARG A 54 -27.72 4.54 8.19
C ARG A 54 -29.06 4.53 7.46
N GLU A 55 -29.04 4.42 6.13
CA GLU A 55 -30.26 4.41 5.29
C GLU A 55 -31.12 3.17 5.52
N THR A 56 -30.48 2.01 5.67
CA THR A 56 -31.16 0.72 5.88
C THR A 56 -31.48 0.44 7.36
N GLY A 57 -30.89 1.19 8.28
CA GLY A 57 -30.94 0.92 9.72
C GLY A 57 -30.13 -0.30 10.17
N ASP A 58 -29.38 -0.95 9.25
CA ASP A 58 -28.58 -2.13 9.54
C ASP A 58 -27.09 -1.77 9.76
N LYS A 59 -26.68 -1.74 11.03
CA LYS A 59 -25.29 -1.47 11.43
C LYS A 59 -24.29 -2.53 10.98
N SER A 60 -24.74 -3.73 10.60
CA SER A 60 -23.83 -4.80 10.16
C SER A 60 -23.16 -4.48 8.81
N LEU A 61 -23.74 -3.57 8.04
CA LEU A 61 -23.21 -3.12 6.75
C LEU A 61 -22.04 -2.12 6.89
N ALA A 62 -21.89 -1.48 8.06
CA ALA A 62 -20.84 -0.50 8.27
C ALA A 62 -19.47 -1.17 8.44
N ILE A 63 -18.50 -0.72 7.65
CA ILE A 63 -17.12 -1.19 7.76
C ILE A 63 -16.43 -0.45 8.91
N THR A 64 -16.15 -1.17 10.00
CA THR A 64 -15.45 -0.59 11.15
C THR A 64 -13.92 -0.66 11.00
N PRO A 65 -13.15 0.23 11.65
CA PRO A 65 -11.69 0.17 11.66
C PRO A 65 -11.14 -1.20 12.11
N GLY A 66 -11.74 -1.79 13.15
CA GLY A 66 -11.35 -3.11 13.66
C GLY A 66 -11.68 -4.24 12.68
N LEU A 67 -12.83 -4.18 12.01
CA LEU A 67 -13.21 -5.15 10.97
C LEU A 67 -12.23 -5.10 9.80
N TRP A 68 -11.88 -3.90 9.32
CA TRP A 68 -10.89 -3.76 8.26
C TRP A 68 -9.55 -4.29 8.72
N PHE A 69 -9.05 -3.86 9.88
CA PHE A 69 -7.73 -4.25 10.36
C PHE A 69 -7.60 -5.78 10.47
N ARG A 70 -8.61 -6.47 11.04
CA ARG A 70 -8.59 -7.93 11.18
C ARG A 70 -8.51 -8.69 9.85
N LYS A 71 -8.97 -8.11 8.73
CA LYS A 71 -8.94 -8.72 7.40
C LYS A 71 -7.83 -8.17 6.51
N GLY A 72 -7.77 -6.85 6.37
CA GLY A 72 -6.84 -6.12 5.52
C GLY A 72 -5.39 -6.21 5.99
N PHE A 73 -5.12 -6.18 7.31
CA PHE A 73 -3.74 -6.24 7.81
C PHE A 73 -3.05 -7.59 7.52
N PRO A 74 -3.68 -8.76 7.80
CA PRO A 74 -3.11 -10.04 7.38
C PRO A 74 -2.91 -10.15 5.85
N VAL A 75 -3.88 -9.69 5.06
CA VAL A 75 -3.78 -9.71 3.59
C VAL A 75 -2.61 -8.84 3.11
N MET A 76 -2.46 -7.64 3.68
CA MET A 76 -1.35 -6.73 3.40
C MET A 76 0.00 -7.38 3.72
N LEU A 77 0.13 -8.06 4.87
CA LEU A 77 1.38 -8.75 5.21
C LEU A 77 1.71 -9.85 4.20
N ILE A 78 0.73 -10.68 3.84
CA ILE A 78 0.94 -11.76 2.88
C ILE A 78 1.37 -11.19 1.52
N THR A 79 0.67 -10.17 1.01
CA THR A 79 1.01 -9.57 -0.29
C THR A 79 2.36 -8.87 -0.26
N LEU A 80 2.70 -8.15 0.82
CA LEU A 80 4.03 -7.58 1.00
C LEU A 80 5.11 -8.66 1.04
N CYS A 81 4.91 -9.75 1.79
CA CYS A 81 5.88 -10.85 1.82
C CYS A 81 6.09 -11.47 0.44
N VAL A 82 5.01 -11.75 -0.30
CA VAL A 82 5.10 -12.27 -1.68
C VAL A 82 5.83 -11.27 -2.58
N SER A 83 5.49 -9.98 -2.48
CA SER A 83 6.15 -8.92 -3.24
C SER A 83 7.64 -8.81 -2.90
N THR A 84 8.04 -8.96 -1.63
CA THR A 84 9.43 -8.97 -1.21
C THR A 84 10.19 -10.17 -1.77
N VAL A 85 9.60 -11.36 -1.74
CA VAL A 85 10.22 -12.57 -2.30
C VAL A 85 10.41 -12.43 -3.82
N LEU A 86 9.40 -11.94 -4.53
CA LEU A 86 9.50 -11.68 -5.97
C LEU A 86 10.53 -10.59 -6.27
N PHE A 87 10.53 -9.50 -5.52
CA PHE A 87 11.50 -8.43 -5.69
C PHE A 87 12.94 -8.92 -5.49
N TRP A 88 13.16 -9.75 -4.48
CA TRP A 88 14.46 -10.36 -4.22
C TRP A 88 14.86 -11.35 -5.33
N ALA A 89 13.94 -12.22 -5.76
CA ALA A 89 14.22 -13.21 -6.80
C ALA A 89 14.51 -12.60 -8.18
N PHE A 90 13.92 -11.44 -8.48
CA PHE A 90 14.10 -10.71 -9.73
C PHE A 90 14.89 -9.41 -9.54
N PHE A 91 15.77 -9.35 -8.52
CA PHE A 91 16.46 -8.11 -8.16
C PHE A 91 17.25 -7.51 -9.33
N ASP A 92 17.94 -8.34 -10.11
CA ASP A 92 18.72 -7.88 -11.26
C ASP A 92 17.87 -7.15 -12.31
N PHE A 93 16.61 -7.55 -12.48
CA PHE A 93 15.66 -6.86 -13.35
C PHE A 93 15.28 -5.49 -12.78
N TYR A 94 14.98 -5.41 -11.48
CA TYR A 94 14.60 -4.16 -10.80
C TYR A 94 15.78 -3.20 -10.60
N ALA A 95 17.02 -3.70 -10.64
CA ALA A 95 18.24 -2.90 -10.53
C ALA A 95 18.59 -2.15 -11.83
N GLN A 96 17.97 -2.51 -12.95
CA GLN A 96 18.22 -1.82 -14.23
C GLN A 96 17.76 -0.37 -14.17
N PRO A 97 18.49 0.56 -14.81
CA PRO A 97 18.09 1.96 -14.88
C PRO A 97 16.66 2.10 -15.42
N VAL A 98 15.85 2.91 -14.75
CA VAL A 98 14.50 3.26 -15.19
C VAL A 98 14.65 4.32 -16.27
N ASN A 99 14.98 3.88 -17.49
CA ASN A 99 15.16 4.74 -18.66
C ASN A 99 13.84 5.35 -19.14
#